data_AF-B7QNE7-F1
#
_entry.id   AF-B7QNE7-F1
#
_cell.length_a   1.000
_cell.length_b   1.000
_cell.length_c   1.000
_cell.angle_alpha   90.00
_cell.angle_beta   90.00
_cell.angle_gamma   90.00
#
_symmetry.space_group_name_H-M   'P 1'
#
loop_
_entity.id
_entity.type
_entity.pdbx_description
1 polymer ?
#
loop_
_entity_poly.entity_id
_entity_poly.type
_entity_poly.pdbx_seq_one_letter_code
_entity_poly.pdbx_strand_id
1 'polypeptide(L)'
;LFGVKCAGCLGSIAPSELVMRALEHVFHVACFACVVCGRTLQKGDQFVVRSGRLYCRPDFEKEMALVPGAGQNGQPAVRPDGRRGPKRPRTILTTAQRRAFKASFEISQKPCRKVRETLAKETGLSVRIVQVWFQNQRAKVRAPLEREKETEIHS
;
A
#
# COMPACT_ATOMS: atom_id res chain seq x y z
N LEU A 1 46.03 3.38 7.85
CA LEU A 1 44.89 4.12 8.46
C LEU A 1 43.60 3.62 7.82
N PHE A 2 42.93 2.64 8.44
CA PHE A 2 41.66 2.09 7.97
C PHE A 2 40.51 2.85 8.65
N GLY A 3 40.02 3.90 7.99
CA GLY A 3 38.81 4.62 8.42
C GLY A 3 37.58 4.11 7.67
N VAL A 4 36.43 4.07 8.33
CA VAL A 4 35.15 3.75 7.68
C VAL A 4 34.83 4.87 6.69
N LYS A 5 34.52 4.51 5.44
CA LYS A 5 34.17 5.47 4.39
C LYS A 5 32.68 5.45 4.11
N CYS A 6 32.14 6.62 3.79
CA CYS A 6 30.77 6.75 3.36
C CYS A 6 30.58 6.17 1.96
N ALA A 7 29.67 5.23 1.78
CA ALA A 7 29.36 4.65 0.47
C ALA A 7 28.63 5.64 -0.49
N GLY A 8 28.13 6.77 0.02
CA GLY A 8 27.46 7.80 -0.78
C GLY A 8 28.41 8.86 -1.35
N CYS A 9 29.30 9.41 -0.53
CA CYS A 9 30.23 10.48 -0.96
C CYS A 9 31.71 10.04 -0.99
N LEU A 10 32.02 8.80 -0.60
CA LEU A 10 33.37 8.23 -0.51
C LEU A 10 34.31 8.91 0.50
N GLY A 11 33.84 9.93 1.21
CA GLY A 11 34.56 10.60 2.29
C GLY A 11 34.77 9.69 3.51
N SER A 12 35.83 9.96 4.26
CA SER A 12 36.09 9.32 5.56
C SER A 12 35.08 9.81 6.59
N ILE A 13 34.54 8.90 7.39
CA ILE A 13 33.61 9.21 8.46
C ILE A 13 34.41 9.34 9.76
N ALA A 14 34.26 10.46 10.46
CA ALA A 14 34.90 10.65 11.76
C ALA A 14 34.25 9.77 12.85
N PRO A 15 35.00 9.31 13.87
CA PRO A 15 34.45 8.48 14.94
C PRO A 15 33.31 9.15 15.74
N SER A 16 33.26 10.49 15.75
CA SER A 16 32.23 11.30 16.41
C SER A 16 31.01 11.59 15.52
N GLU A 17 31.06 11.28 14.23
CA GLU A 17 29.97 11.55 13.29
C GLU A 17 28.88 10.49 13.37
N LEU A 18 27.63 10.94 13.38
CA LEU A 18 26.48 10.04 13.30
C LEU A 18 26.40 9.44 11.90
N VAL A 19 26.11 8.14 11.85
CA VAL A 19 26.03 7.37 10.61
C VAL A 19 24.71 6.63 10.46
N MET A 20 24.32 6.42 9.22
CA MET A 20 23.29 5.49 8.82
C MET A 20 23.95 4.21 8.29
N ARG A 21 23.56 3.06 8.83
CA ARG A 21 24.03 1.75 8.37
C ARG A 21 22.90 1.04 7.64
N ALA A 22 23.19 0.57 6.43
CA ALA A 22 22.26 -0.23 5.65
C ALA A 22 23.00 -1.39 5.02
N LEU A 23 22.64 -2.62 5.43
CA LEU A 23 23.35 -3.85 5.10
C LEU A 23 24.84 -3.70 5.42
N GLU A 24 25.72 -3.86 4.42
CA GLU A 24 27.17 -3.80 4.55
C GLU A 24 27.75 -2.40 4.31
N HIS A 25 26.91 -1.38 4.10
CA HIS A 25 27.34 -0.04 3.75
C HIS A 25 27.04 0.98 4.86
N VAL A 26 27.97 1.90 5.04
CA VAL A 26 27.87 3.01 6.00
C VAL A 26 27.76 4.32 5.24
N PHE A 27 26.87 5.20 5.68
CA PHE A 27 26.61 6.48 5.06
C PHE A 27 26.60 7.59 6.12
N HIS A 28 27.01 8.80 5.75
CA HIS A 28 26.62 9.97 6.53
C HIS A 28 25.09 10.09 6.55
N VAL A 29 24.53 10.65 7.62
CA VAL A 29 23.09 10.92 7.70
C VAL A 29 22.60 11.72 6.49
N ALA A 30 23.37 12.73 6.07
CA ALA A 30 23.04 13.54 4.89
C ALA A 30 23.19 12.78 3.55
N CYS A 31 24.10 11.81 3.47
CA CYS A 31 24.35 11.01 2.27
C CYS A 31 23.39 9.82 2.14
N PHE A 32 22.57 9.55 3.14
CA PHE A 32 21.60 8.47 3.13
C PHE A 32 20.36 8.88 2.31
N ALA A 33 20.54 9.03 1.00
CA ALA A 33 19.53 9.59 0.10
C ALA A 33 19.29 8.71 -1.13
N CYS A 34 18.07 8.77 -1.68
CA CYS A 34 17.72 8.05 -2.89
C CYS A 34 18.48 8.57 -4.10
N VAL A 35 19.12 7.69 -4.87
CA VAL A 35 19.87 8.06 -6.08
C VAL A 35 19.00 8.54 -7.25
N VAL A 36 17.68 8.33 -7.18
CA VAL A 36 16.73 8.72 -8.23
C VAL A 36 16.13 10.10 -7.94
N CYS A 37 15.49 10.27 -6.78
CA CYS A 37 14.85 11.54 -6.42
C CYS A 37 15.67 12.46 -5.52
N GLY A 38 16.84 12.03 -5.03
CA GLY A 38 17.68 12.81 -4.12
C GLY A 38 17.14 12.97 -2.69
N ARG A 39 15.96 12.41 -2.37
CA ARG A 39 15.37 12.52 -1.04
C ARG A 39 16.22 11.78 0.00
N THR A 40 16.59 12.46 1.08
CA THR A 40 17.19 11.86 2.28
C THR A 40 16.18 10.93 2.95
N LEU A 41 16.57 9.69 3.19
CA LEU A 41 15.77 8.65 3.82
C LEU A 41 15.94 8.72 5.34
N GLN A 42 14.85 8.71 6.10
CA GLN A 42 14.89 8.82 7.55
C GLN A 42 14.41 7.55 8.26
N LYS A 43 14.51 7.53 9.60
CA LYS A 43 13.98 6.43 10.40
C LYS A 43 12.47 6.31 10.18
N GLY A 44 12.02 5.15 9.71
CA GLY A 44 10.63 4.90 9.33
C GLY A 44 10.37 4.90 7.82
N ASP A 45 11.30 5.42 7.02
CA ASP A 45 11.21 5.32 5.55
C ASP A 45 11.56 3.92 5.05
N GLN A 46 10.85 3.50 4.01
CA GLN A 46 11.12 2.23 3.33
C GLN A 46 12.03 2.48 2.14
N PHE A 47 13.14 1.75 2.10
CA PHE A 47 14.16 1.87 1.07
C PHE A 47 14.72 0.50 0.69
N VAL A 48 15.41 0.45 -0.45
CA VAL A 48 16.10 -0.73 -0.97
C VAL A 48 17.54 -0.36 -1.25
N VAL A 49 18.47 -1.24 -0.88
CA VAL A 49 19.89 -1.11 -1.25
C VAL A 49 20.18 -2.08 -2.37
N ARG A 50 20.71 -1.58 -3.50
CA ARG A 50 21.15 -2.42 -4.62
C ARG A 50 22.51 -1.96 -5.10
N SER A 51 23.49 -2.85 -5.03
CA SER A 51 24.90 -2.57 -5.42
C SER A 51 25.45 -1.30 -4.75
N GLY A 52 25.19 -1.13 -3.45
CA GLY A 52 25.62 0.04 -2.68
C GLY A 52 24.83 1.34 -2.91
N ARG A 53 23.83 1.33 -3.80
CA ARG A 53 22.99 2.49 -4.09
C ARG A 53 21.66 2.39 -3.36
N LEU A 54 21.21 3.51 -2.80
CA LEU A 54 19.95 3.61 -2.05
C LEU A 54 18.82 4.05 -2.97
N TYR A 55 17.70 3.33 -2.92
CA TYR A 55 16.50 3.65 -3.66
C TYR A 55 15.34 3.79 -2.67
N CYS A 56 14.58 4.88 -2.78
CA CYS A 56 13.31 4.94 -2.06
C CYS A 56 12.34 3.92 -2.69
N ARG A 57 11.44 3.37 -1.87
CA ARG A 57 10.46 2.38 -2.34
C ARG A 57 9.73 2.76 -3.64
N PRO A 58 9.16 3.99 -3.81
CA PRO A 58 8.42 4.31 -5.02
C PRO A 58 9.30 4.36 -6.28
N ASP A 59 10.55 4.83 -6.18
CA ASP A 59 11.44 4.87 -7.34
C ASP A 59 12.01 3.49 -7.67
N PHE A 60 12.27 2.66 -6.66
CA PHE A 60 12.67 1.26 -6.87
C PHE A 60 11.59 0.44 -7.57
N GLU A 61 10.32 0.60 -7.15
CA GLU A 61 9.18 -0.08 -7.77
C GLU A 61 9.00 0.34 -9.24
N LYS A 62 9.20 1.63 -9.56
CA LYS A 62 9.17 2.13 -10.94
C LYS A 62 10.30 1.54 -11.79
N GLU A 63 11.54 1.56 -11.28
CA GLU A 63 12.70 0.99 -11.97
C GLU A 63 12.51 -0.51 -12.23
N MET A 64 12.01 -1.29 -11.27
CA MET A 64 11.74 -2.71 -11.46
C MET A 64 10.58 -2.99 -12.41
N ALA A 65 9.57 -2.12 -12.48
CA ALA A 65 8.44 -2.28 -13.39
C ALA A 65 8.83 -2.04 -14.87
N LEU A 66 9.93 -1.32 -15.11
CA LEU A 66 10.42 -1.01 -16.46
C LEU A 66 11.36 -2.07 -17.03
N VAL A 67 11.78 -3.07 -16.24
CA VAL A 67 12.60 -4.19 -16.73
C VAL A 67 11.67 -5.29 -17.26
N PRO A 68 11.55 -5.50 -18.58
CA PRO A 68 10.78 -6.60 -19.13
C PRO A 68 11.62 -7.87 -18.95
N GLY A 69 11.29 -8.71 -17.95
CA GLY A 69 11.90 -10.05 -17.84
C GLY A 69 12.10 -10.63 -16.44
N ALA A 70 11.88 -9.89 -15.35
CA ALA A 70 11.98 -10.47 -14.00
C ALA A 70 10.64 -11.05 -13.52
N GLY A 71 10.12 -12.01 -14.30
CA GLY A 71 9.03 -12.88 -13.87
C GLY A 71 9.59 -14.18 -13.31
N GLN A 72 9.23 -14.47 -12.05
CA GLN A 72 9.23 -15.80 -11.41
C GLN A 72 10.59 -16.33 -10.94
N ASN A 73 10.88 -16.13 -9.64
CA ASN A 73 11.35 -17.24 -8.82
C ASN A 73 10.90 -17.05 -7.37
N GLY A 74 10.21 -18.05 -6.86
CA GLY A 74 9.55 -18.05 -5.56
C GLY A 74 10.53 -17.97 -4.40
N GLN A 75 10.38 -16.94 -3.57
CA GLN A 75 10.80 -16.95 -2.17
C GLN A 75 9.64 -16.42 -1.33
N PRO A 76 9.29 -17.05 -0.20
CA PRO A 76 8.25 -16.55 0.67
C PRO A 76 8.81 -15.31 1.34
N ALA A 77 8.43 -14.14 0.83
CA ALA A 77 8.67 -12.88 1.50
C ALA A 77 7.94 -12.94 2.84
N VAL A 78 8.71 -13.19 3.91
CA VAL A 78 8.33 -12.90 5.29
C VAL A 78 7.75 -11.49 5.26
N ARG A 79 6.49 -11.38 5.63
CA ARG A 79 5.75 -10.13 5.65
C ARG A 79 6.08 -9.42 6.97
N PRO A 80 6.91 -8.36 7.01
CA PRO A 80 6.67 -7.36 8.01
C PRO A 80 5.48 -6.54 7.53
N ASP A 81 4.51 -6.51 8.42
CA ASP A 81 3.32 -5.68 8.48
C ASP A 81 3.37 -4.33 7.71
N GLY A 82 2.22 -3.91 7.16
CA GLY A 82 2.04 -2.54 6.67
C GLY A 82 1.79 -2.37 5.17
N ARG A 83 0.64 -2.86 4.70
CA ARG A 83 0.04 -2.56 3.39
C ARG A 83 -0.13 -1.06 3.15
N ARG A 84 0.84 -0.35 2.57
CA ARG A 84 0.61 0.99 1.98
C ARG A 84 1.45 1.20 0.72
N GLY A 85 1.17 0.40 -0.31
CA GLY A 85 1.43 0.83 -1.69
C GLY A 85 0.55 2.04 -2.06
N PRO A 86 0.78 2.68 -3.22
CA PRO A 86 -0.02 3.81 -3.69
C PRO A 86 -1.52 3.53 -3.57
N LYS A 87 -2.24 4.33 -2.78
CA LYS A 87 -3.68 4.16 -2.57
C LYS A 87 -4.36 4.35 -3.93
N ARG A 88 -5.03 3.31 -4.43
CA ARG A 88 -5.82 3.39 -5.66
C ARG A 88 -6.82 4.55 -5.55
N PRO A 89 -7.00 5.37 -6.59
CA PRO A 89 -7.93 6.49 -6.56
C PRO A 89 -9.32 5.99 -6.16
N ARG A 90 -9.94 6.69 -5.22
CA ARG A 90 -11.23 6.27 -4.65
C ARG A 90 -12.33 6.52 -5.67
N THR A 91 -13.09 5.48 -6.00
CA THR A 91 -14.32 5.64 -6.79
C THR A 91 -15.36 6.37 -5.95
N ILE A 92 -15.82 7.53 -6.44
CA ILE A 92 -16.92 8.29 -5.84
C ILE A 92 -18.18 8.01 -6.64
N LEU A 93 -19.19 7.41 -6.01
CA LEU A 93 -20.47 7.17 -6.68
C LEU A 93 -21.22 8.50 -6.89
N THR A 94 -21.93 8.63 -8.00
CA THR A 94 -22.87 9.73 -8.23
C THR A 94 -24.19 9.49 -7.48
N THR A 95 -25.06 10.49 -7.44
CA THR A 95 -26.38 10.37 -6.81
C THR A 95 -27.26 9.36 -7.54
N ALA A 96 -27.23 9.33 -8.88
CA ALA A 96 -27.95 8.34 -9.68
C ALA A 96 -27.46 6.91 -9.40
N GLN A 97 -26.13 6.70 -9.38
CA GLN A 97 -25.54 5.40 -9.06
C GLN A 97 -25.95 4.94 -7.66
N ARG A 98 -25.85 5.81 -6.64
CA ARG A 98 -26.29 5.49 -5.27
C ARG A 98 -27.77 5.06 -5.20
N ARG A 99 -28.65 5.71 -5.95
CA ARG A 99 -30.08 5.35 -6.01
C ARG A 99 -30.26 3.94 -6.59
N ALA A 100 -29.60 3.62 -7.71
CA ALA A 100 -29.65 2.29 -8.31
C ALA A 100 -29.17 1.18 -7.35
N PHE A 101 -28.05 1.41 -6.65
CA PHE A 101 -27.55 0.47 -5.65
C PHE A 101 -28.53 0.25 -4.48
N LYS A 102 -29.14 1.31 -3.95
CA LYS A 102 -30.13 1.22 -2.86
C LYS A 102 -31.37 0.44 -3.30
N ALA A 103 -31.94 0.77 -4.46
CA ALA A 103 -33.11 0.08 -4.99
C ALA A 103 -32.85 -1.43 -5.15
N SER A 104 -31.68 -1.81 -5.67
CA SER A 104 -31.33 -3.24 -5.75
C SER A 104 -31.08 -3.89 -4.39
N PHE A 105 -30.58 -3.15 -3.39
CA PHE A 105 -30.32 -3.68 -2.04
C PHE A 105 -31.59 -3.97 -1.26
N GLU A 106 -32.64 -3.17 -1.47
CA GLU A 106 -33.98 -3.39 -0.91
C GLU A 106 -34.59 -4.70 -1.43
N ILE A 107 -34.40 -4.99 -2.72
CA ILE A 107 -34.85 -6.26 -3.33
C ILE A 107 -34.02 -7.44 -2.80
N SER A 108 -32.69 -7.30 -2.77
CA SER A 108 -31.80 -8.36 -2.29
C SER A 108 -30.51 -7.81 -1.69
N GLN A 109 -30.30 -8.09 -0.40
CA GLN A 109 -29.05 -7.74 0.30
C GLN A 109 -27.85 -8.58 -0.15
N LYS A 110 -28.10 -9.71 -0.85
CA LYS A 110 -27.09 -10.63 -1.40
C LYS A 110 -27.40 -10.89 -2.88
N PRO A 111 -27.23 -9.89 -3.76
CA PRO A 111 -27.58 -10.02 -5.17
C PRO A 111 -26.77 -11.13 -5.84
N CYS A 112 -27.44 -11.93 -6.67
CA CYS A 112 -26.81 -12.98 -7.45
C CYS A 112 -25.87 -12.39 -8.52
N ARG A 113 -25.11 -13.25 -9.21
CA ARG A 113 -24.12 -12.83 -10.22
C ARG A 113 -24.75 -11.96 -11.32
N LYS A 114 -25.88 -12.38 -11.88
CA LYS A 114 -26.57 -11.69 -12.99
C LYS A 114 -27.01 -10.27 -12.60
N VAL A 115 -27.55 -10.09 -11.40
CA VAL A 115 -27.96 -8.76 -10.90
C VAL A 115 -26.75 -7.85 -10.73
N ARG A 116 -25.64 -8.35 -10.19
CA ARG A 116 -24.41 -7.56 -10.04
C ARG A 116 -23.81 -7.14 -11.38
N GLU A 117 -23.82 -8.02 -12.37
CA GLU A 117 -23.33 -7.72 -13.73
C GLU A 117 -24.21 -6.69 -14.44
N THR A 118 -25.53 -6.75 -14.24
CA THR A 118 -26.48 -5.77 -14.79
C THR A 118 -26.26 -4.38 -14.19
N LEU A 119 -26.16 -4.29 -12.85
CA LEU A 119 -25.85 -3.04 -12.16
C LEU A 119 -24.50 -2.45 -12.58
N ALA A 120 -23.48 -3.28 -12.80
CA ALA A 120 -22.18 -2.83 -13.26
C ALA A 120 -22.30 -2.13 -14.63
N LYS A 121 -23.06 -2.72 -15.56
CA LYS A 121 -23.31 -2.14 -16.88
C LYS A 121 -24.09 -0.83 -16.80
N GLU A 122 -25.20 -0.80 -16.05
CA GLU A 122 -26.05 0.39 -15.91
C GLU A 122 -25.36 1.55 -15.20
N THR A 123 -24.51 1.25 -14.21
CA THR A 123 -23.79 2.28 -13.45
C THR A 123 -22.47 2.70 -14.09
N GLY A 124 -21.98 1.98 -15.11
CA GLY A 124 -20.65 2.20 -15.70
C GLY A 124 -19.50 1.89 -14.74
N LEU A 125 -19.72 1.04 -13.73
CA LEU A 125 -18.74 0.67 -12.72
C LEU A 125 -18.27 -0.77 -12.92
N SER A 126 -17.09 -1.11 -12.40
CA SER A 126 -16.64 -2.50 -12.43
C SER A 126 -17.47 -3.38 -11.49
N VAL A 127 -17.66 -4.65 -11.86
CA VAL A 127 -18.34 -5.66 -11.01
C VAL A 127 -17.71 -5.75 -9.62
N ARG A 128 -16.40 -5.50 -9.50
CA ARG A 128 -15.70 -5.46 -8.21
C ARG A 128 -16.20 -4.31 -7.34
N ILE A 129 -16.41 -3.12 -7.88
CA ILE A 129 -16.94 -1.97 -7.13
C ILE A 129 -18.37 -2.27 -6.66
N VAL A 130 -19.21 -2.85 -7.53
CA VAL A 130 -20.57 -3.32 -7.16
C VAL A 130 -20.49 -4.29 -5.98
N GLN A 131 -19.63 -5.32 -6.08
CA GLN A 131 -19.46 -6.30 -5.01
C GLN A 131 -18.98 -5.67 -3.69
N VAL A 132 -17.98 -4.79 -3.74
CA VAL A 132 -17.47 -4.08 -2.55
C VAL A 132 -18.58 -3.24 -1.92
N TRP A 133 -19.40 -2.56 -2.73
CA TRP A 133 -20.49 -1.75 -2.24
C TRP A 133 -21.49 -2.59 -1.43
N PHE A 134 -21.93 -3.73 -1.96
CA PHE A 134 -22.84 -4.64 -1.24
C PHE A 134 -22.20 -5.26 0.01
N GLN A 135 -20.89 -5.57 -0.02
CA GLN A 135 -20.15 -6.05 1.15
C GLN A 135 -20.13 -4.99 2.27
N ASN A 136 -19.76 -3.76 1.92
CA ASN A 136 -19.70 -2.64 2.86
C ASN A 136 -21.08 -2.28 3.40
N GLN A 137 -22.12 -2.32 2.56
CA GLN A 137 -23.48 -2.02 2.97
C GLN A 137 -24.02 -3.07 3.95
N ARG A 138 -23.75 -4.36 3.73
CA ARG A 138 -24.09 -5.40 4.71
C ARG A 138 -23.31 -5.24 6.02
N ALA A 139 -22.03 -4.89 5.96
CA ALA A 139 -21.23 -4.63 7.16
C ALA A 139 -21.85 -3.47 7.97
N LYS A 140 -22.31 -2.41 7.29
CA LYS A 140 -22.99 -1.28 7.93
C LYS A 140 -24.29 -1.68 8.63
N VAL A 141 -25.07 -2.60 8.06
CA VAL A 141 -26.33 -3.09 8.69
C VAL A 141 -26.04 -4.05 9.86
N ARG A 142 -24.91 -4.76 9.86
CA ARG A 142 -24.50 -5.63 10.96
C ARG A 142 -23.92 -4.88 12.15
N ALA A 143 -23.27 -3.74 11.93
CA ALA A 143 -22.59 -2.98 12.98
C ALA A 143 -23.48 -2.46 14.13
N PRO A 144 -24.77 -2.13 13.94
CA PRO A 144 -25.70 -1.87 15.05
C PRO A 144 -26.04 -3.15 15.83
N LEU A 145 -26.40 -4.24 15.14
CA LEU A 145 -26.83 -5.52 15.75
C LEU A 145 -25.77 -6.17 16.65
N GLU A 146 -24.48 -5.97 16.35
CA GLU A 146 -23.39 -6.50 17.18
C GLU A 146 -23.10 -5.62 18.40
N ARG A 147 -23.29 -4.28 18.30
CA ARG A 147 -23.13 -3.38 19.44
C ARG A 147 -24.20 -3.60 20.51
N GLU A 148 -25.43 -3.89 20.11
CA GLU A 148 -26.53 -4.19 21.03
C GLU A 148 -26.27 -5.48 21.83
N LYS A 149 -25.71 -6.52 21.18
CA LYS A 149 -25.33 -7.78 21.83
C LYS A 149 -24.13 -7.63 22.78
N GLU A 150 -23.18 -6.77 22.45
CA GLU A 150 -22.02 -6.49 23.33
C GLU A 150 -22.41 -5.72 24.59
N THR A 151 -23.47 -4.90 24.54
CA THR A 151 -24.02 -4.21 25.71
C THR A 151 -24.83 -5.12 26.65
N GLU A 152 -25.50 -6.14 26.11
CA GLU A 152 -26.25 -7.12 26.94
C GLU A 152 -25.33 -8.12 27.66
N ILE A 153 -24.13 -8.41 27.15
CA ILE A 153 -23.18 -9.35 27.78
C ILE A 153 -22.42 -8.68 28.96
N HIS A 154 -22.38 -7.35 29.01
CA HIS A 154 -21.72 -6.57 30.07
C HIS A 154 -22.71 -5.89 31.05
N SER A 155 -24.00 -6.24 31.00
CA SER A 155 -25.02 -5.80 31.97
C SER A 155 -25.40 -6.96 32.89
#